data_AF-A0A0N5C6G2-F1
#
_entry.id   AF-A0A0N5C6G2-F1
#
_cell.length_a   1.000
_cell.length_b   1.000
_cell.length_c   1.000
_cell.angle_alpha   90.00
_cell.angle_beta   90.00
_cell.angle_gamma   90.00
#
_symmetry.space_group_name_H-M   'P 1'
#
loop_
_entity.id
_entity.type
_entity.pdbx_description
1 polymer ?
#
loop_
_entity_poly.entity_id
_entity_poly.type
_entity_poly.pdbx_seq_one_letter_code
_entity_poly.pdbx_strand_id
1 'polypeptide(L)'
;MNSLSIAILVGILINISHEYLHNCAKDVTGPCTVWLKPGEAAYRLFLNSLDYSEIRFGIGLCSGETESCLIDEENQLIQKYVSEESK
;
A
#
# COMPACT_ATOMS: atom_id res chain seq x y z
N MET A 1 -16.27 -2.10 31.08
CA MET A 1 -15.14 -1.75 30.20
C MET A 1 -14.22 -0.82 30.98
N ASN A 2 -13.00 -1.26 31.29
CA ASN A 2 -12.06 -0.45 32.05
C ASN A 2 -11.30 0.50 31.10
N SER A 3 -10.89 1.68 31.55
CA SER A 3 -10.25 2.71 30.70
C SER A 3 -9.02 2.18 29.95
N LEU A 4 -8.29 1.26 30.57
CA LEU A 4 -7.14 0.57 30.01
C LEU A 4 -7.50 -0.27 28.77
N SER A 5 -8.64 -0.96 28.78
CA SER A 5 -9.09 -1.78 27.64
C SER A 5 -9.47 -0.92 26.43
N ILE A 6 -9.99 0.27 26.66
CA ILE A 6 -10.34 1.23 25.59
C ILE A 6 -9.06 1.78 24.95
N ALA A 7 -8.06 2.15 25.77
CA ALA A 7 -6.78 2.66 25.27
C ALA A 7 -6.03 1.62 24.40
N ILE A 8 -6.05 0.35 24.81
CA ILE A 8 -5.45 -0.75 24.04
C ILE A 8 -6.16 -0.93 22.69
N LEU A 9 -7.51 -0.91 22.69
CA LEU A 9 -8.29 -1.06 21.47
C LEU A 9 -8.03 0.09 20.48
N VAL A 10 -7.99 1.32 20.99
CA VAL A 10 -7.66 2.51 20.19
C VAL A 10 -6.24 2.43 19.65
N GLY A 11 -5.26 1.97 20.45
CA GLY A 11 -3.89 1.77 20.01
C GLY A 11 -3.77 0.75 18.88
N ILE A 12 -4.46 -0.39 19.00
CA ILE A 12 -4.48 -1.44 17.95
C ILE A 12 -5.11 -0.89 16.67
N LEU A 13 -6.25 -0.18 16.77
CA LEU A 13 -6.92 0.41 15.61
C LEU A 13 -6.03 1.43 14.90
N ILE A 14 -5.35 2.31 15.64
CA ILE A 14 -4.44 3.31 15.06
C ILE A 14 -3.22 2.66 14.41
N ASN A 15 -2.69 1.57 14.99
CA ASN A 15 -1.53 0.87 14.43
C ASN A 15 -1.88 0.14 13.12
N ILE A 16 -3.01 -0.57 13.08
CA ILE A 16 -3.48 -1.27 11.88
C ILE A 16 -3.79 -0.24 10.76
N SER A 17 -4.27 0.95 11.13
CA SER A 17 -4.55 2.03 10.17
C SER A 17 -3.29 2.71 9.62
N HIS A 18 -2.15 2.64 10.33
CA HIS A 18 -0.90 3.28 9.89
C HIS A 18 -0.18 2.50 8.79
N GLU A 19 -0.35 1.17 8.75
CA GLU A 19 0.26 0.31 7.72
C GLU A 19 -0.44 0.43 6.35
N TYR A 20 -1.55 1.16 6.29
CA TYR A 20 -2.25 1.48 5.05
C TYR A 20 -2.32 2.99 4.88
N LEU A 21 -1.21 3.58 4.43
CA LEU A 21 -1.23 4.96 3.93
C LEU A 21 -2.14 5.00 2.71
N HIS A 22 -3.36 5.47 2.90
CA HIS A 22 -4.28 5.70 1.80
C HIS A 22 -4.08 7.12 1.28
N ASN A 23 -3.66 7.27 0.02
CA ASN A 23 -3.53 8.56 -0.65
C ASN A 23 -4.91 9.09 -1.12
N CYS A 24 -5.95 8.91 -0.31
CA CYS A 24 -7.31 9.33 -0.67
C CYS A 24 -7.50 10.87 -0.64
N ALA A 25 -6.46 11.66 -0.33
CA ALA A 25 -6.57 13.12 -0.18
C ALA A 25 -6.48 13.89 -1.50
N LYS A 26 -5.98 13.27 -2.58
CA LYS A 26 -5.70 13.98 -3.83
C LYS A 26 -6.88 14.08 -4.80
N ASP A 27 -7.82 13.14 -4.78
CA ASP A 27 -8.96 13.19 -5.70
C ASP A 27 -10.16 12.40 -5.16
N VAL A 28 -11.29 13.10 -4.91
CA VAL A 28 -12.54 12.50 -4.41
C VAL A 28 -13.26 11.71 -5.51
N THR A 29 -12.79 11.82 -6.76
CA THR A 29 -13.41 11.20 -7.94
C THR A 29 -12.71 9.93 -8.43
N GLY A 30 -11.53 9.60 -7.89
CA GLY A 30 -10.77 8.40 -8.27
C GLY A 30 -10.93 7.23 -7.28
N PRO A 31 -10.73 5.97 -7.72
CA PRO A 31 -10.63 4.85 -6.79
C PRO A 31 -9.47 5.11 -5.83
N CYS A 32 -9.71 4.97 -4.52
CA CYS A 32 -8.63 5.17 -3.56
C CYS A 32 -7.62 4.04 -3.72
N THR A 33 -6.45 4.39 -4.26
CA THR A 33 -5.34 3.47 -4.41
C THR A 33 -4.60 3.34 -3.07
N VAL A 34 -4.41 2.10 -2.66
CA VAL A 34 -3.55 1.76 -1.52
C VAL A 34 -2.13 2.15 -1.89
N TRP A 35 -1.49 3.01 -1.09
CA TRP A 35 -0.07 3.30 -1.24
C TRP A 35 0.70 2.20 -0.50
N LEU A 36 1.52 1.46 -1.23
CA LEU A 36 2.27 0.33 -0.70
C LEU A 36 3.72 0.73 -0.48
N LYS A 37 4.24 0.41 0.69
CA LYS A 37 5.63 0.70 1.04
C LYS A 37 6.50 -0.56 0.95
N PRO A 38 7.68 -0.47 0.32
CA PRO A 38 8.68 -1.52 0.40
C PRO A 38 9.05 -1.79 1.87
N GLY A 39 9.05 -3.07 2.24
CA GLY A 39 9.33 -3.53 3.61
C GLY A 39 8.09 -3.84 4.44
N GLU A 40 6.90 -3.40 4.01
CA GLU A 40 5.64 -3.78 4.65
C GLU A 40 5.13 -5.14 4.16
N ALA A 41 4.40 -5.85 5.03
CA ALA A 41 3.87 -7.18 4.70
C ALA A 41 2.89 -7.13 3.52
N ALA A 42 2.08 -6.07 3.43
CA ALA A 42 1.13 -5.87 2.35
C ALA A 42 1.81 -5.76 0.98
N TYR A 43 2.92 -5.02 0.88
CA TYR A 43 3.68 -4.91 -0.37
C TYR A 43 4.26 -6.26 -0.80
N ARG A 44 4.78 -7.06 0.13
CA ARG A 44 5.27 -8.41 -0.20
C ARG A 44 4.15 -9.34 -0.66
N LEU A 45 2.99 -9.29 -0.02
CA LEU A 45 1.83 -10.07 -0.44
C LEU A 45 1.35 -9.66 -1.83
N PHE A 46 1.32 -8.36 -2.10
CA PHE A 46 1.01 -7.80 -3.41
C PHE A 46 1.97 -8.29 -4.49
N LEU A 47 3.29 -8.19 -4.28
CA LEU A 47 4.27 -8.68 -5.25
C LEU A 47 4.13 -10.18 -5.53
N ASN A 48 3.78 -10.98 -4.52
CA ASN A 48 3.55 -12.41 -4.68
C ASN A 48 2.26 -12.74 -5.44
N SER A 49 1.30 -11.81 -5.51
CA SER A 49 0.06 -11.99 -6.28
C SER A 49 0.18 -11.52 -7.73
N LEU A 50 1.27 -10.84 -8.10
CA LEU A 50 1.47 -10.37 -9.46
C LEU A 50 1.91 -11.48 -10.39
N ASP A 51 1.38 -11.45 -11.60
CA ASP A 51 1.88 -12.25 -12.70
C ASP A 51 3.15 -11.64 -13.30
N TYR A 52 3.94 -12.47 -13.98
CA TYR A 52 5.16 -12.02 -14.66
C TYR A 52 4.90 -10.90 -15.68
N SER A 53 3.70 -10.86 -16.26
CA SER A 53 3.28 -9.79 -17.18
C SER A 53 3.15 -8.42 -16.52
N GLU A 54 3.00 -8.35 -15.21
CA GLU A 54 2.84 -7.11 -14.46
C GLU A 54 4.19 -6.64 -13.90
N ILE A 55 5.00 -7.59 -13.41
CA ILE A 55 6.37 -7.35 -12.92
C ILE A 55 7.27 -6.78 -14.02
N ARG A 56 7.06 -7.18 -15.28
CA ARG A 56 7.87 -6.70 -16.43
C ARG A 56 7.79 -5.19 -16.67
N PHE A 57 6.82 -4.49 -16.07
CA PHE A 57 6.69 -3.04 -16.16
C PHE A 57 7.57 -2.28 -15.16
N GLY A 58 8.43 -2.98 -14.42
CA GLY A 58 9.35 -2.40 -13.46
C GLY A 58 8.82 -2.40 -12.03
N ILE A 59 7.69 -3.07 -11.77
CA ILE A 59 7.12 -3.24 -10.42
C ILE A 59 7.96 -4.25 -9.65
N GLY A 60 8.48 -3.88 -8.49
CA GLY A 60 9.25 -4.73 -7.59
C GLY A 60 10.46 -4.06 -6.95
N LEU A 61 10.24 -2.99 -6.19
CA LEU A 61 11.27 -2.41 -5.32
C LEU A 61 11.77 -3.39 -4.24
N CYS A 62 13.04 -3.25 -3.89
CA CYS A 62 13.65 -3.99 -2.79
C CYS A 62 13.02 -3.61 -1.45
N SER A 63 12.87 -4.58 -0.54
CA SER A 63 12.24 -4.37 0.78
C SER A 63 12.94 -3.34 1.70
N GLY A 64 14.16 -2.93 1.36
CA GLY A 64 14.91 -1.90 2.08
C GLY A 64 14.84 -0.52 1.42
N GLU A 65 14.06 -0.35 0.35
CA GLU A 65 13.93 0.92 -0.34
C GLU A 65 13.22 1.94 0.56
N THR A 66 13.80 3.14 0.66
CA THR A 66 13.31 4.22 1.53
C THR A 66 13.23 5.56 0.80
N GLU A 67 13.76 5.67 -0.42
CA GLU A 67 13.67 6.87 -1.23
C GLU A 67 12.23 7.12 -1.67
N SER A 68 11.63 8.20 -1.16
CA SER A 68 10.22 8.54 -1.39
C SER A 68 9.88 8.68 -2.88
N CYS A 69 10.79 9.21 -3.71
CA CYS A 69 10.55 9.37 -5.14
C CYS A 69 10.38 8.01 -5.85
N LEU A 70 11.22 7.03 -5.51
CA LEU A 70 11.15 5.68 -6.08
C LEU A 70 9.87 4.97 -5.64
N ILE A 71 9.49 5.12 -4.36
CA ILE A 71 8.25 4.53 -3.85
C ILE A 71 7.02 5.16 -4.52
N ASP A 72 7.04 6.47 -4.79
CA ASP A 72 5.95 7.14 -5.50
C ASP A 72 5.86 6.72 -6.97
N GLU A 73 6.99 6.58 -7.66
CA GLU A 73 7.04 6.07 -9.03
C GLU A 73 6.51 4.63 -9.12
N GLU A 74 6.93 3.76 -8.20
CA GLU A 74 6.44 2.40 -8.09
C GLU A 74 4.92 2.34 -7.90
N ASN A 75 4.37 3.14 -6.99
CA ASN A 75 2.93 3.18 -6.75
C ASN A 75 2.14 3.73 -7.95
N GLN A 76 2.73 4.62 -8.75
CA GLN A 76 2.13 5.05 -10.02
C GLN A 76 2.13 3.92 -11.07
N LEU A 77 3.19 3.12 -11.13
CA LEU A 77 3.25 1.95 -12.02
C LEU A 77 2.21 0.91 -11.63
N ILE A 78 2.10 0.59 -10.33
CA ILE A 78 1.07 -0.32 -9.80
C ILE A 78 -0.32 0.16 -10.20
N GLN A 79 -0.63 1.44 -9.97
CA GLN A 79 -1.91 2.03 -10.34
C GLN A 79 -2.18 1.93 -11.85
N LYS A 80 -1.16 2.09 -12.68
CA LYS A 80 -1.32 2.11 -14.14
C LYS A 80 -1.47 0.73 -14.75
N TYR A 81 -0.76 -0.28 -14.24
CA TYR A 81 -0.59 -1.56 -14.91
C TYR A 81 -1.31 -2.74 -14.24
N VAL A 82 -1.65 -2.62 -12.96
CA VAL A 82 -2.31 -3.70 -12.19
C VAL A 82 -3.78 -3.39 -11.93
N SER A 83 -4.18 -2.11 -11.97
CA SER A 83 -5.54 -1.67 -11.64
C SER A 83 -6.63 -2.05 -12.68
N GLU A 84 -6.31 -2.74 -13.78
CA GLU A 84 -7.29 -3.03 -14.84
C GLU A 84 -8.02 -4.39 -14.70
N GLU A 85 -7.58 -5.31 -13.82
CA GLU A 85 -8.25 -6.61 -13.62
C GLU A 85 -9.39 -6.59 -12.58
N SER A 86 -10.27 -5.59 -12.65
CA SER A 86 -11.55 -5.61 -11.92
C SER A 86 -12.72 -5.03 -12.72
N LYS A 87 -12.67 -5.14 -14.06
CA LYS A 87 -13.81 -4.85 -14.94
C LYS A 87 -14.49 -6.12 -15.43
#